data_AF-A0AAY4CV33-F1
#
_entry.id   AF-A0AAY4CV33-F1
#
_cell.length_a   1.000
_cell.length_b   1.000
_cell.length_c   1.000
_cell.angle_alpha   90.00
_cell.angle_beta   90.00
_cell.angle_gamma   90.00
#
_symmetry.space_group_name_H-M   'P 1'
#
loop_
_entity.id
_entity.type
_entity.pdbx_description
1 polymer ?
#
loop_
_entity_poly.entity_id
_entity_poly.type
_entity_poly.pdbx_seq_one_letter_code
_entity_poly.pdbx_strand_id
1 'polypeptide(L)'
;MAGSPVFLCTLAPLNQFLFDRFGWRNSFFILGAVLLNCCVAGSLMRPLRPDQPRVEGRQEKRTCMDNVGKLLDFSLFKHRGFVIYLVGNVLMFFGFFAPIVFLAPYAKHQGVDEYSSAFLLSILAMVDMFARPGTGLLANTKWMRPRVQYLFSFAISYSGICHLLCPLASGYGGLVVYAIFVGIAFGMVCALLFECLMDLVGPERFSSAVGLVTIIECCPVLLGPPIGGLSPGDPLATGKALIKVKDA
;
A
#
# COMPACT_ATOMS: atom_id res chain seq x y z
N MET A 1 -3.29 -9.86 3.30
CA MET A 1 -3.61 -8.80 2.30
C MET A 1 -3.09 -9.13 0.89
N ALA A 2 -3.14 -10.39 0.44
CA ALA A 2 -2.63 -10.79 -0.88
C ALA A 2 -3.63 -10.52 -2.03
N GLY A 3 -4.90 -10.22 -1.74
CA GLY A 3 -5.93 -9.98 -2.77
C GLY A 3 -5.85 -8.62 -3.47
N SER A 4 -5.10 -7.64 -2.94
CA SER A 4 -5.00 -6.30 -3.54
C SER A 4 -4.30 -6.27 -4.91
N PRO A 5 -3.14 -6.92 -5.15
CA PRO A 5 -2.54 -6.97 -6.49
C PRO A 5 -3.43 -7.72 -7.49
N VAL A 6 -4.10 -8.78 -7.08
CA VAL A 6 -5.06 -9.53 -7.92
C VAL A 6 -6.19 -8.63 -8.40
N PHE A 7 -6.74 -7.85 -7.47
CA PHE A 7 -7.79 -6.88 -7.80
C PHE A 7 -7.26 -5.81 -8.76
N LEU A 8 -6.10 -5.20 -8.50
CA LEU A 8 -5.51 -4.18 -9.38
C LEU A 8 -5.23 -4.70 -10.79
N CYS A 9 -4.65 -5.91 -10.92
CA CYS A 9 -4.36 -6.54 -12.21
C CYS A 9 -5.63 -6.87 -13.01
N THR A 10 -6.71 -7.28 -12.33
CA THR A 10 -7.97 -7.64 -13.00
C THR A 10 -8.80 -6.39 -13.30
N LEU A 11 -8.79 -5.41 -12.40
CA LEU A 11 -9.57 -4.19 -12.50
C LEU A 11 -9.04 -3.28 -13.61
N ALA A 12 -7.73 -3.18 -13.82
CA ALA A 12 -7.15 -2.32 -14.87
C ALA A 12 -7.67 -2.62 -16.29
N PRO A 13 -7.57 -3.86 -16.83
CA PRO A 13 -8.12 -4.20 -18.14
C PRO A 13 -9.65 -4.19 -18.17
N LEU A 14 -10.29 -4.59 -17.07
CA LEU A 14 -11.75 -4.53 -16.94
C LEU A 14 -12.24 -3.08 -17.05
N ASN A 15 -11.54 -2.13 -16.43
CA ASN A 15 -11.92 -0.73 -16.44
C ASN A 15 -11.76 -0.11 -17.83
N GLN A 16 -10.68 -0.45 -18.56
CA GLN A 16 -10.53 -0.04 -19.96
C GLN A 16 -11.65 -0.60 -20.84
N PHE A 17 -11.98 -1.87 -20.71
CA PHE A 17 -13.09 -2.49 -21.44
C PHE A 17 -14.45 -1.84 -21.13
N LEU A 18 -14.70 -1.51 -19.86
CA LEU A 18 -15.92 -0.83 -19.43
C LEU A 18 -16.00 0.59 -20.02
N PHE A 19 -14.89 1.33 -20.03
CA PHE A 19 -14.84 2.67 -20.60
C PHE A 19 -15.08 2.66 -22.12
N ASP A 20 -14.48 1.72 -22.84
CA ASP A 20 -14.60 1.61 -24.29
C ASP A 20 -16.00 1.20 -24.75
N ARG A 21 -16.71 0.36 -23.97
CA ARG A 21 -18.05 -0.16 -24.35
C ARG A 21 -19.21 0.64 -23.79
N PHE A 22 -19.11 1.12 -22.56
CA PHE A 22 -20.24 1.71 -21.83
C PHE A 22 -20.06 3.21 -21.55
N GLY A 23 -18.89 3.78 -21.82
CA GLY A 23 -18.56 5.16 -21.51
C GLY A 23 -18.35 5.40 -20.01
N TRP A 24 -17.85 6.59 -19.67
CA TRP A 24 -17.36 6.87 -18.33
C TRP A 24 -18.44 6.84 -17.23
N ARG A 25 -19.63 7.41 -17.46
CA ARG A 25 -20.71 7.44 -16.44
C ARG A 25 -21.21 6.05 -16.07
N ASN A 26 -21.40 5.18 -17.05
CA ASN A 26 -21.92 3.82 -16.80
C ASN A 26 -20.86 2.91 -16.17
N SER A 27 -19.58 3.14 -16.48
CA SER A 27 -18.46 2.43 -15.85
C SER A 27 -18.42 2.68 -14.34
N PHE A 28 -18.65 3.91 -13.89
CA PHE A 28 -18.75 4.23 -12.46
C PHE A 28 -19.94 3.56 -11.77
N PHE A 29 -21.08 3.39 -12.45
CA PHE A 29 -22.22 2.65 -11.91
C PHE A 29 -21.90 1.17 -11.68
N ILE A 30 -21.22 0.53 -12.64
CA ILE A 30 -20.83 -0.88 -12.52
C ILE A 30 -19.80 -1.06 -11.40
N LEU A 31 -18.79 -0.18 -11.33
CA LEU A 31 -17.82 -0.18 -10.21
C LEU A 31 -18.51 0.02 -8.85
N GLY A 32 -19.49 0.93 -8.78
CA GLY A 32 -20.31 1.15 -7.60
C GLY A 32 -21.11 -0.10 -7.18
N ALA A 33 -21.67 -0.84 -8.13
CA ALA A 33 -22.36 -2.10 -7.86
C ALA A 33 -21.40 -3.18 -7.32
N VAL A 34 -20.18 -3.26 -7.83
CA VAL A 34 -19.14 -4.15 -7.30
C VAL A 34 -18.75 -3.76 -5.87
N LEU A 35 -18.59 -2.47 -5.57
CA LEU A 35 -18.35 -1.97 -4.21
C LEU A 35 -19.49 -2.32 -3.25
N LEU A 36 -20.74 -2.31 -3.72
CA LEU A 36 -21.91 -2.68 -2.90
C LEU A 36 -21.89 -4.17 -2.50
N ASN A 37 -21.27 -5.03 -3.31
CA ASN A 37 -21.05 -6.43 -2.93
C ASN A 37 -20.08 -6.57 -1.75
N CYS A 38 -19.14 -5.63 -1.56
CA CYS A 38 -18.28 -5.62 -0.38
C CYS A 38 -19.09 -5.40 0.92
N CYS A 39 -20.19 -4.65 0.86
CA CYS A 39 -21.09 -4.48 2.02
C CYS A 39 -21.75 -5.80 2.42
N VAL A 40 -22.08 -6.66 1.46
CA VAL A 40 -22.63 -7.99 1.70
C VAL A 40 -21.58 -8.92 2.33
N ALA A 41 -20.34 -8.88 1.84
CA ALA A 41 -19.24 -9.63 2.45
C ALA A 41 -18.95 -9.16 3.88
N GLY A 42 -19.00 -7.85 4.13
CA GLY A 42 -18.84 -7.26 5.46
C GLY A 42 -19.96 -7.63 6.44
N SER A 43 -21.22 -7.70 5.97
CA SER A 43 -22.34 -8.13 6.82
C SER A 43 -22.30 -9.61 7.18
N LEU A 44 -21.58 -10.42 6.39
CA LEU A 44 -21.37 -11.85 6.66
C LEU A 44 -20.29 -12.11 7.72
N MET A 45 -19.40 -11.15 8.00
CA MET A 45 -18.38 -11.26 9.04
C MET A 45 -19.04 -11.21 10.43
N ARG A 46 -19.47 -12.37 10.93
CA ARG A 46 -19.97 -12.49 12.29
C ARG A 46 -18.82 -12.36 13.30
N PRO A 47 -18.94 -11.51 14.34
CA PRO A 47 -17.93 -11.41 15.37
C PRO A 47 -17.85 -12.74 16.13
N LEU A 48 -16.68 -13.37 16.10
CA LEU A 48 -16.35 -14.49 16.98
C LEU A 48 -16.31 -13.93 18.40
N ARG A 49 -17.29 -14.29 19.23
CA ARG A 49 -17.33 -13.89 20.63
C ARG A 49 -16.11 -14.51 21.34
N PRO A 50 -15.20 -13.73 21.94
CA PRO A 50 -14.55 -14.21 23.15
C PRO A 50 -15.66 -14.31 24.20
N ASP A 51 -15.65 -15.37 24.99
CA ASP A 51 -16.60 -15.61 26.06
C ASP A 51 -16.52 -14.44 27.07
N GLN A 52 -17.40 -13.45 26.91
CA GLN A 52 -17.61 -12.36 27.85
C GLN A 52 -19.09 -12.38 28.25
N PRO A 53 -19.40 -12.36 29.55
CA PRO A 53 -20.77 -12.38 30.04
C PRO A 53 -21.54 -11.19 29.45
N ARG A 54 -22.81 -11.44 29.10
CA ARG A 54 -23.76 -10.41 28.68
C ARG A 54 -23.70 -9.22 29.65
N VAL A 55 -23.11 -8.12 29.22
CA VAL A 55 -23.35 -6.82 29.86
C VAL A 55 -24.70 -6.35 29.32
N GLU A 56 -25.74 -6.63 30.10
CA GLU A 56 -27.06 -6.05 29.92
C GLU A 56 -26.97 -4.52 29.93
N GLY A 57 -27.81 -3.91 29.09
CA GLY A 57 -28.04 -2.49 28.87
C GLY A 57 -27.42 -1.49 29.86
N ARG A 58 -26.39 -0.78 29.39
CA ARG A 58 -26.22 0.65 29.74
C ARG A 58 -25.76 1.41 28.50
N GLN A 59 -26.72 1.97 27.76
CA GLN A 59 -26.46 3.12 26.90
C GLN A 59 -26.09 4.31 27.80
N GLU A 60 -24.85 4.36 28.28
CA GLU A 60 -24.28 5.62 28.72
C GLU A 60 -24.05 6.48 27.47
N LYS A 61 -24.52 7.73 27.52
CA LYS A 61 -24.24 8.76 26.51
C LYS A 61 -22.74 8.99 26.42
N ARG A 62 -22.03 8.16 25.66
CA ARG A 62 -20.60 8.34 25.37
C ARG A 62 -20.48 9.41 24.30
N THR A 63 -19.98 10.57 24.71
CA THR A 63 -19.56 11.65 23.83
C THR A 63 -18.57 11.09 22.80
N CYS A 64 -18.62 11.58 21.55
CA CYS A 64 -17.76 11.08 20.46
C CYS A 64 -16.26 11.01 20.86
N MET A 65 -15.81 11.94 21.72
CA MET A 65 -14.45 12.00 22.25
C MET A 65 -14.06 10.81 23.15
N ASP A 66 -14.98 10.26 23.94
CA ASP A 66 -14.70 9.09 24.80
C ASP A 66 -14.52 7.81 23.98
N ASN A 67 -15.23 7.70 22.85
CA ASN A 67 -15.05 6.60 21.91
C ASN A 67 -13.75 6.75 21.12
N VAL A 68 -13.36 7.97 20.74
CA VAL A 68 -12.06 8.23 20.09
C VAL A 68 -10.90 7.90 21.02
N GLY A 69 -10.98 8.23 22.31
CA GLY A 69 -9.95 7.88 23.30
C GLY A 69 -9.82 6.37 23.55
N LYS A 70 -10.90 5.60 23.40
CA LYS A 70 -10.85 4.13 23.44
C LYS A 70 -10.38 3.49 22.13
N LEU A 71 -10.67 4.11 20.99
CA LEU A 71 -10.25 3.63 19.66
C LEU A 71 -8.80 3.98 19.34
N LEU A 72 -8.28 5.08 19.89
CA LEU A 72 -6.90 5.53 19.78
C LEU A 72 -6.23 5.38 21.15
N ASP A 73 -5.79 4.16 21.48
CA ASP A 73 -5.07 3.92 22.72
C ASP A 73 -3.65 4.50 22.61
N PHE A 74 -3.50 5.77 22.97
CA PHE A 74 -2.22 6.48 22.96
C PHE A 74 -1.17 5.84 23.89
N SER A 75 -1.57 4.89 24.75
CA SER A 75 -0.66 4.04 25.53
C SER A 75 0.34 3.29 24.63
N LEU A 76 -0.02 3.00 23.37
CA LEU A 76 0.87 2.35 22.40
C LEU A 76 2.13 3.17 22.11
N PHE A 77 2.06 4.51 22.11
CA PHE A 77 3.24 5.37 21.90
C PHE A 77 4.24 5.28 23.05
N LYS A 78 3.85 4.75 24.21
CA LYS A 78 4.77 4.54 25.34
C LYS A 78 5.69 3.33 25.12
N HIS A 79 5.30 2.42 24.21
CA HIS A 79 6.09 1.24 23.89
C HIS A 79 7.21 1.59 22.90
N ARG A 80 8.47 1.48 23.32
CA ARG A 80 9.64 1.87 22.51
C ARG A 80 9.67 1.16 21.15
N GLY A 81 9.32 -0.12 21.11
CA GLY A 81 9.28 -0.88 19.85
C GLY A 81 8.25 -0.34 18.86
N PHE A 82 7.06 0.07 19.33
CA PHE A 82 6.01 0.61 18.47
C PHE A 82 6.41 1.96 17.87
N VAL A 83 7.06 2.83 18.67
CA VAL A 83 7.56 4.11 18.16
C VAL A 83 8.66 3.91 17.11
N ILE A 84 9.61 3.00 17.33
CA ILE A 84 10.67 2.71 16.33
C ILE A 84 10.04 2.17 15.03
N TYR A 85 9.09 1.25 15.13
CA TYR A 85 8.35 0.73 13.98
C TYR A 85 7.60 1.85 13.25
N LEU A 86 6.90 2.72 13.99
CA LEU A 86 6.13 3.82 13.44
C LEU A 86 7.01 4.83 12.69
N VAL A 87 8.12 5.25 13.28
CA VAL A 87 9.08 6.17 12.63
C VAL A 87 9.65 5.54 11.36
N GLY A 88 10.00 4.25 11.41
CA GLY A 88 10.45 3.50 10.25
C GLY A 88 9.41 3.45 9.13
N ASN A 89 8.15 3.16 9.46
CA ASN A 89 7.05 3.15 8.50
C ASN A 89 6.86 4.53 7.86
N VAL A 90 6.81 5.60 8.66
CA VAL A 90 6.65 6.96 8.14
C VAL A 90 7.73 7.31 7.13
N LEU A 91 9.00 7.03 7.45
CA LEU A 91 10.13 7.26 6.55
C LEU A 91 10.04 6.40 5.28
N MET A 92 9.65 5.14 5.42
CA MET A 92 9.46 4.22 4.30
C MET A 92 8.36 4.71 3.36
N PHE A 93 7.21 5.13 3.88
CA PHE A 93 6.05 5.54 3.08
C PHE A 93 6.27 6.81 2.25
N PHE A 94 7.22 7.67 2.63
CA PHE A 94 7.64 8.81 1.78
C PHE A 94 8.16 8.37 0.41
N GLY A 95 8.90 7.25 0.34
CA GLY A 95 9.48 6.74 -0.91
C GLY A 95 8.70 5.58 -1.54
N PHE A 96 7.87 4.89 -0.77
CA PHE A 96 7.26 3.62 -1.16
C PHE A 96 6.36 3.69 -2.39
N PHE A 97 5.63 4.80 -2.58
CA PHE A 97 4.73 4.99 -3.73
C PHE A 97 5.41 5.58 -4.96
N ALA A 98 6.61 6.16 -4.81
CA ALA A 98 7.35 6.76 -5.91
C ALA A 98 7.57 5.81 -7.10
N PRO A 99 8.06 4.56 -6.94
CA PRO A 99 8.29 3.68 -8.08
C PRO A 99 6.99 3.31 -8.78
N ILE A 100 5.91 3.06 -8.04
CA ILE A 100 4.62 2.66 -8.66
C ILE A 100 4.05 3.80 -9.50
N VAL A 101 4.14 5.04 -9.01
CA VAL A 101 3.58 6.22 -9.70
C VAL A 101 4.46 6.70 -10.84
N PHE A 102 5.79 6.71 -10.65
CA PHE A 102 6.73 7.30 -11.61
C PHE A 102 7.33 6.30 -12.61
N LEU A 103 7.22 4.98 -12.40
CA LEU A 103 7.83 3.99 -13.30
C LEU A 103 7.27 4.04 -14.72
N ALA A 104 5.95 4.16 -14.90
CA ALA A 104 5.37 4.27 -16.25
C ALA A 104 5.75 5.58 -16.97
N PRO A 105 5.66 6.77 -16.34
CA PRO A 105 6.19 8.01 -16.91
C PRO A 105 7.70 7.95 -17.22
N TYR A 106 8.49 7.32 -16.35
CA TYR A 106 9.94 7.16 -16.53
C TYR A 106 10.28 6.28 -17.74
N ALA A 107 9.56 5.16 -17.90
CA ALA A 107 9.70 4.28 -19.06
C ALA A 107 9.40 5.04 -20.37
N LYS A 108 8.33 5.85 -20.40
CA LYS A 108 8.02 6.70 -21.56
C LYS A 108 9.12 7.71 -21.87
N HIS A 109 9.73 8.31 -20.84
CA HIS A 109 10.83 9.27 -21.04
C HIS A 109 12.08 8.61 -21.65
N GLN A 110 12.30 7.32 -21.37
CA GLN A 110 13.35 6.50 -22.00
C GLN A 110 13.00 6.08 -23.45
N GLY A 111 11.88 6.55 -24.01
CA GLY A 111 11.42 6.23 -25.36
C GLY A 111 10.68 4.90 -25.49
N VAL A 112 10.24 4.29 -24.38
CA VAL A 112 9.43 3.07 -24.38
C VAL A 112 7.99 3.39 -24.73
N ASP A 113 7.37 2.54 -25.54
CA ASP A 113 5.96 2.66 -25.92
C ASP A 113 5.02 2.66 -24.69
N GLU A 114 3.87 3.34 -24.81
CA GLU A 114 2.89 3.48 -23.73
C GLU A 114 2.32 2.13 -23.28
N TYR A 115 2.06 1.23 -24.22
CA TYR A 115 1.56 -0.11 -23.90
C TYR A 115 2.61 -0.93 -23.15
N SER A 116 3.87 -0.86 -23.61
CA SER A 116 5.00 -1.54 -22.97
C SER A 116 5.28 -1.00 -21.56
N SER A 117 5.04 0.29 -21.32
CA SER A 117 5.17 0.93 -20.01
C SER A 117 4.09 0.47 -19.03
N ALA A 118 2.84 0.31 -19.49
CA ALA A 118 1.77 -0.27 -18.69
C ALA A 118 2.07 -1.73 -18.32
N PHE A 119 2.67 -2.49 -19.23
CA PHE A 119 3.05 -3.88 -19.00
C PHE A 119 4.09 -4.03 -17.86
N LEU A 120 4.99 -3.06 -17.66
CA LEU A 120 5.93 -3.07 -16.53
C LEU A 120 5.22 -3.05 -15.18
N LEU A 121 4.16 -2.24 -15.04
CA LEU A 121 3.34 -2.19 -13.83
C LEU A 121 2.58 -3.52 -13.62
N SER A 122 2.11 -4.14 -14.70
CA SER A 122 1.49 -5.47 -14.64
C SER A 122 2.48 -6.55 -14.19
N ILE A 123 3.73 -6.54 -14.69
CA ILE A 123 4.79 -7.45 -14.25
C ILE A 123 5.06 -7.27 -12.76
N LEU A 124 5.26 -6.03 -12.31
CA LEU A 124 5.49 -5.70 -10.90
C LEU A 124 4.37 -6.27 -10.01
N ALA A 125 3.11 -6.05 -10.39
CA ALA A 125 1.96 -6.52 -9.63
C ALA A 125 1.82 -8.05 -9.66
N MET A 126 2.17 -8.70 -10.77
CA MET A 126 2.19 -10.16 -10.86
C MET A 126 3.26 -10.77 -9.96
N VAL A 127 4.46 -10.19 -9.95
CA VAL A 127 5.55 -10.64 -9.06
C VAL A 127 5.18 -10.43 -7.59
N ASP A 128 4.62 -9.27 -7.24
CA ASP A 128 4.11 -8.95 -5.91
C ASP A 128 3.06 -9.96 -5.44
N MET A 129 2.15 -10.38 -6.33
CA MET A 129 1.12 -11.38 -6.04
C MET A 129 1.72 -12.72 -5.56
N PHE A 130 2.84 -13.17 -6.15
CA PHE A 130 3.52 -14.40 -5.73
C PHE A 130 4.46 -14.19 -4.55
N ALA A 131 5.11 -13.02 -4.47
CA ALA A 131 6.06 -12.71 -3.41
C ALA A 131 5.36 -12.62 -2.04
N ARG A 132 4.16 -12.02 -1.96
CA ARG A 132 3.42 -11.84 -0.69
C ARG A 132 3.11 -13.15 0.05
N PRO A 133 2.45 -14.16 -0.57
CA PRO A 133 2.26 -15.44 0.10
C PRO A 133 3.58 -16.12 0.42
N GLY A 134 4.57 -16.06 -0.49
CA GLY A 134 5.89 -16.64 -0.28
C GLY A 134 6.58 -16.10 0.97
N THR A 135 6.58 -14.78 1.15
CA THR A 135 7.19 -14.13 2.31
C THR A 135 6.39 -14.32 3.59
N GLY A 136 5.05 -14.32 3.51
CA GLY A 136 4.20 -14.63 4.67
C GLY A 136 4.36 -16.08 5.16
N LEU A 137 4.50 -17.04 4.24
CA LEU A 137 4.82 -18.43 4.59
C LEU A 137 6.22 -18.54 5.22
N LEU A 138 7.20 -17.81 4.68
CA LEU A 138 8.55 -17.77 5.23
C LEU A 138 8.57 -17.17 6.65
N ALA A 139 7.86 -16.07 6.87
CA ALA A 139 7.77 -15.41 8.17
C ALA A 139 7.13 -16.29 9.25
N ASN A 140 6.13 -17.11 8.88
CA ASN A 140 5.47 -18.02 9.78
C ASN A 140 6.27 -19.31 10.12
N THR A 141 7.47 -19.49 9.55
CA THR A 141 8.33 -20.62 9.88
C THR A 141 8.86 -20.49 11.31
N LYS A 142 8.91 -21.60 12.08
CA LYS A 142 9.30 -21.63 13.50
C LYS A 142 10.66 -20.96 13.81
N TRP A 143 11.55 -20.92 12.83
CA TRP A 143 12.89 -20.33 12.94
C TRP A 143 12.90 -18.81 12.70
N MET A 144 11.99 -18.32 11.85
CA MET A 144 11.91 -16.91 11.45
C MET A 144 10.94 -16.11 12.31
N ARG A 145 9.92 -16.77 12.90
CA ARG A 145 8.91 -16.11 13.75
C ARG A 145 9.50 -15.27 14.89
N PRO A 146 10.50 -15.75 15.67
CA PRO A 146 11.12 -14.92 16.73
C PRO A 146 12.01 -13.79 16.20
N ARG A 147 12.30 -13.78 14.88
CA ARG A 147 13.20 -12.83 14.22
C ARG A 147 12.50 -12.06 13.09
N VAL A 148 11.17 -12.00 13.11
CA VAL A 148 10.37 -11.37 12.04
C VAL A 148 10.71 -9.89 11.86
N GLN A 149 11.04 -9.19 12.94
CA GLN A 149 11.47 -7.79 12.89
C GLN A 149 12.80 -7.57 12.12
N TYR A 150 13.73 -8.53 12.20
CA TYR A 150 14.96 -8.49 11.39
C TYR A 150 14.66 -8.76 9.92
N LEU A 151 13.74 -9.68 9.63
CA LEU A 151 13.29 -9.96 8.27
C LEU A 151 12.61 -8.73 7.64
N PHE A 152 11.82 -7.98 8.41
CA PHE A 152 11.24 -6.71 7.97
C PHE A 152 12.30 -5.64 7.70
N SER A 153 13.28 -5.50 8.59
CA SER A 153 14.41 -4.58 8.38
C SER A 153 15.21 -4.93 7.12
N PHE A 154 15.42 -6.23 6.87
CA PHE A 154 16.02 -6.72 5.63
C PHE A 154 15.18 -6.35 4.41
N ALA A 155 13.86 -6.58 4.45
CA ALA A 155 12.96 -6.24 3.34
C ALA A 155 12.97 -4.74 3.01
N ILE A 156 13.00 -3.86 4.02
CA ILE A 156 13.12 -2.41 3.82
C ILE A 156 14.47 -2.05 3.21
N SER A 157 15.57 -2.61 3.72
CA SER A 157 16.91 -2.34 3.18
C SER A 157 17.04 -2.80 1.73
N TYR A 158 16.49 -3.97 1.41
CA TYR A 158 16.43 -4.52 0.06
C TYR A 158 15.59 -3.61 -0.86
N SER A 159 14.43 -3.14 -0.40
CA SER A 159 13.64 -2.15 -1.13
C SER A 159 14.43 -0.88 -1.43
N GLY A 160 15.13 -0.31 -0.44
CA GLY A 160 15.99 0.85 -0.62
C GLY A 160 17.10 0.64 -1.65
N ILE A 161 17.78 -0.51 -1.60
CA ILE A 161 18.82 -0.89 -2.57
C ILE A 161 18.22 -0.99 -3.98
N CYS A 162 17.06 -1.61 -4.14
CA CYS A 162 16.38 -1.69 -5.44
C CYS A 162 16.12 -0.29 -6.01
N HIS A 163 15.68 0.68 -5.20
CA HIS A 163 15.45 2.06 -5.65
C HIS A 163 16.74 2.76 -6.07
N LEU A 164 17.86 2.53 -5.35
CA LEU A 164 19.17 3.07 -5.72
C LEU A 164 19.69 2.50 -7.05
N LEU A 165 19.26 1.30 -7.43
CA LEU A 165 19.60 0.67 -8.70
C LEU A 165 18.73 1.14 -9.87
N CYS A 166 17.65 1.89 -9.62
CA CYS A 166 16.77 2.45 -10.66
C CYS A 166 17.53 3.26 -11.73
N PRO A 167 18.46 4.18 -11.40
CA PRO A 167 19.17 4.98 -12.40
C PRO A 167 20.14 4.17 -13.28
N LEU A 168 20.54 2.96 -12.84
CA LEU A 168 21.43 2.09 -13.61
C LEU A 168 20.66 1.25 -14.64
N ALA A 169 19.33 1.20 -14.55
CA ALA A 169 18.49 0.41 -15.45
C ALA A 169 18.24 1.16 -16.77
N SER A 170 19.11 0.98 -17.75
CA SER A 170 18.92 1.53 -19.11
C SER A 170 18.16 0.57 -20.02
N GLY A 171 17.19 1.09 -20.77
CA GLY A 171 16.42 0.34 -21.77
C GLY A 171 15.32 -0.55 -21.20
N TYR A 172 14.48 -1.12 -22.08
CA TYR A 172 13.30 -1.89 -21.69
C TYR A 172 13.64 -3.14 -20.86
N GLY A 173 14.67 -3.89 -21.25
CA GLY A 173 15.11 -5.07 -20.50
C GLY A 173 15.55 -4.74 -19.07
N GLY A 174 16.28 -3.62 -18.88
CA GLY A 174 16.68 -3.14 -17.56
C GLY A 174 15.47 -2.77 -16.69
N LEU A 175 14.48 -2.10 -17.27
CA LEU A 175 13.23 -1.74 -16.58
C LEU A 175 12.40 -2.97 -16.17
N VAL A 176 12.37 -4.02 -17.00
CA VAL A 176 11.69 -5.29 -16.67
C VAL A 176 12.38 -5.95 -15.47
N VAL A 177 13.71 -6.05 -15.48
CA VAL A 177 14.48 -6.62 -14.35
C VAL A 177 14.25 -5.81 -13.08
N TYR A 178 14.28 -4.47 -13.18
CA TYR A 178 13.95 -3.58 -12.08
C TYR A 178 12.53 -3.81 -11.54
N ALA A 179 11.53 -3.93 -12.41
CA ALA A 179 10.14 -4.17 -12.02
C ALA A 179 9.97 -5.49 -11.26
N ILE A 180 10.71 -6.54 -11.62
CA ILE A 180 10.72 -7.82 -10.90
C ILE A 180 11.28 -7.65 -9.49
N PHE A 181 12.48 -7.05 -9.37
CA PHE A 181 13.13 -6.90 -8.06
C PHE A 181 12.34 -5.98 -7.11
N VAL A 182 11.79 -4.88 -7.64
CA VAL A 182 10.88 -3.99 -6.90
C VAL A 182 9.58 -4.70 -6.54
N GLY A 183 8.99 -5.50 -7.43
CA GLY A 183 7.78 -6.27 -7.15
C GLY A 183 7.98 -7.25 -5.98
N ILE A 184 9.12 -7.94 -5.93
CA ILE A 184 9.50 -8.79 -4.79
C ILE A 184 9.60 -7.94 -3.53
N ALA A 185 10.34 -6.83 -3.56
CA ALA A 185 10.53 -5.95 -2.41
C ALA A 185 9.19 -5.44 -1.85
N PHE A 186 8.30 -5.00 -2.74
CA PHE A 186 6.96 -4.52 -2.41
C PHE A 186 6.15 -5.61 -1.72
N GLY A 187 6.16 -6.83 -2.26
CA GLY A 187 5.46 -7.96 -1.67
C GLY A 187 6.00 -8.37 -0.31
N MET A 188 7.32 -8.37 -0.13
CA MET A 188 7.94 -8.64 1.17
C MET A 188 7.49 -7.62 2.22
N VAL A 189 7.60 -6.32 1.89
CA VAL A 189 7.24 -5.23 2.81
C VAL A 189 5.75 -5.27 3.16
N CYS A 190 4.86 -5.38 2.18
CA CYS A 190 3.42 -5.41 2.41
C CYS A 190 2.96 -6.63 3.22
N ALA A 191 3.61 -7.78 3.07
CA ALA A 191 3.31 -8.97 3.86
C ALA A 191 3.75 -8.80 5.33
N LEU A 192 4.99 -8.35 5.53
CA LEU A 192 5.61 -8.26 6.85
C LEU A 192 5.13 -7.08 7.69
N LEU A 193 4.60 -6.02 7.06
CA LEU A 193 4.10 -4.81 7.73
C LEU A 193 3.10 -5.15 8.86
N PHE A 194 2.02 -5.83 8.50
CA PHE A 194 0.96 -6.17 9.46
C PHE A 194 1.33 -7.33 10.38
N GLU A 195 2.20 -8.23 9.93
CA GLU A 195 2.70 -9.33 10.75
C GLU A 195 3.59 -8.82 11.88
N CYS A 196 4.53 -7.92 11.59
CA CYS A 196 5.37 -7.27 12.60
C CYS A 196 4.54 -6.44 13.57
N LEU A 197 3.53 -5.72 13.06
CA LEU A 197 2.62 -4.95 13.92
C LEU A 197 1.81 -5.86 14.86
N MET A 198 1.33 -7.01 14.37
CA MET A 198 0.61 -7.99 15.17
C MET A 198 1.49 -8.63 16.23
N ASP A 199 2.74 -8.96 15.90
CA ASP A 199 3.70 -9.56 16.83
C ASP A 199 4.13 -8.56 17.92
N LEU A 200 4.26 -7.28 17.57
CA LEU A 200 4.70 -6.22 18.47
C LEU A 200 3.62 -5.76 19.46
N VAL A 201 2.38 -5.65 19.02
CA VAL A 201 1.27 -5.09 19.80
C VAL A 201 0.39 -6.19 20.42
N GLY A 202 0.38 -7.36 19.82
CA GLY A 202 -0.52 -8.45 20.19
C GLY A 202 -1.95 -8.26 19.65
N PRO A 203 -2.77 -9.32 19.70
CA PRO A 203 -4.08 -9.35 19.06
C PRO A 203 -5.11 -8.41 19.69
N GLU A 204 -5.03 -8.13 21.00
CA GLU A 204 -6.02 -7.33 21.72
C GLU A 204 -6.03 -5.85 21.31
N ARG A 205 -4.84 -5.30 21.06
CA ARG A 205 -4.66 -3.88 20.70
C ARG A 205 -4.36 -3.65 19.22
N PHE A 206 -4.34 -4.71 18.42
CA PHE A 206 -3.98 -4.67 16.99
C PHE A 206 -4.84 -3.69 16.19
N SER A 207 -6.17 -3.72 16.39
CA SER A 207 -7.11 -2.84 15.66
C SER A 207 -6.83 -1.35 15.91
N SER A 208 -6.59 -0.99 17.18
CA SER A 208 -6.23 0.39 17.55
C SER A 208 -4.89 0.80 16.97
N ALA A 209 -3.89 -0.10 16.99
CA ALA A 209 -2.57 0.13 16.43
C ALA A 209 -2.60 0.39 14.92
N VAL A 210 -3.33 -0.44 14.17
CA VAL A 210 -3.49 -0.27 12.72
C VAL A 210 -4.15 1.08 12.42
N GLY A 211 -5.17 1.47 13.18
CA GLY A 211 -5.82 2.78 13.03
C GLY A 211 -4.84 3.94 13.26
N LEU A 212 -4.04 3.89 14.32
CA LEU A 212 -3.04 4.91 14.63
C LEU A 212 -1.95 5.00 13.54
N VAL A 213 -1.42 3.86 13.11
CA VAL A 213 -0.39 3.78 12.07
C VAL A 213 -0.91 4.37 10.77
N THR A 214 -2.11 3.99 10.33
CA THR A 214 -2.69 4.47 9.07
C THR A 214 -2.98 5.98 9.06
N ILE A 215 -3.45 6.54 10.19
CA ILE A 215 -3.64 8.01 10.32
C ILE A 215 -2.33 8.75 10.10
N ILE A 216 -1.22 8.25 10.66
CA ILE A 216 0.09 8.90 10.55
C ILE A 216 0.69 8.69 9.16
N GLU A 217 0.51 7.50 8.57
CA GLU A 217 0.97 7.17 7.21
C GLU A 217 0.28 8.01 6.12
N CYS A 218 -0.92 8.52 6.35
CA CYS A 218 -1.60 9.42 5.42
C CYS A 218 -0.77 10.68 5.07
N CYS A 219 0.00 11.22 6.02
CA CYS A 219 0.80 12.43 5.78
C CYS A 219 1.92 12.18 4.73
N PRO A 220 2.81 11.18 4.89
CA PRO A 220 3.79 10.81 3.86
C PRO A 220 3.17 10.46 2.51
N VAL A 221 2.05 9.74 2.49
CA VAL A 221 1.42 9.31 1.23
C VAL A 221 0.84 10.47 0.45
N LEU A 222 0.26 11.46 1.14
CA LEU A 222 -0.25 12.68 0.51
C LEU A 222 0.86 13.61 0.02
N LEU A 223 1.95 13.74 0.80
CA LEU A 223 3.06 14.65 0.51
C LEU A 223 4.10 14.06 -0.45
N GLY A 224 4.28 12.74 -0.47
CA GLY A 224 5.31 12.03 -1.23
C GLY A 224 5.24 12.29 -2.74
N PRO A 225 4.12 12.00 -3.43
CA PRO A 225 4.01 12.22 -4.87
C PRO A 225 4.16 13.70 -5.30
N PRO A 226 3.57 14.70 -4.60
CA PRO A 226 3.82 16.11 -4.88
C PRO A 226 5.28 16.53 -4.74
N ILE A 227 5.96 16.11 -3.67
CA ILE A 227 7.37 16.47 -3.43
C ILE A 227 8.28 15.80 -4.48
N GLY A 228 8.03 14.52 -4.80
CA GLY A 228 8.77 13.81 -5.85
C GLY A 228 8.62 14.45 -7.23
N GLY A 229 7.43 14.96 -7.55
CA GLY A 229 7.16 15.65 -8.81
C GLY A 229 7.66 17.10 -8.89
N LEU A 230 8.10 17.70 -7.77
CA LEU A 230 8.58 19.08 -7.68
C LEU A 230 10.12 19.20 -7.76
N SER A 231 10.86 18.08 -7.85
CA SER A 231 12.33 18.16 -7.93
C SER A 231 12.79 18.85 -9.23
N PRO A 232 13.79 19.76 -9.17
CA PRO A 232 14.00 20.83 -10.18
C PRO A 232 14.68 20.38 -11.48
N GLY A 233 14.58 19.11 -11.87
CA GLY A 233 15.33 18.51 -12.97
C GLY A 233 14.50 17.93 -14.12
N ASP A 234 13.17 17.81 -13.97
CA ASP A 234 12.32 17.16 -14.98
C ASP A 234 11.52 18.17 -15.85
N PRO A 235 11.70 18.17 -17.18
CA PRO A 235 10.89 18.98 -18.10
C PRO A 235 9.39 18.62 -18.13
N LEU A 236 8.96 17.58 -17.39
CA LEU A 236 7.55 17.26 -17.17
C LEU A 236 6.82 18.26 -16.24
N ALA A 237 7.54 18.95 -15.36
CA ALA A 237 6.97 20.04 -14.55
C ALA A 237 6.60 21.24 -15.45
N THR A 238 7.39 21.50 -16.49
CA THR A 238 7.10 22.51 -17.51
C THR A 238 5.91 22.10 -18.40
N GLY A 239 5.73 20.81 -18.68
CA GLY A 239 4.60 20.30 -19.45
C GLY A 239 3.23 20.51 -18.76
N LYS A 240 3.15 20.30 -17.44
CA LYS A 240 1.91 20.59 -16.69
C LYS A 240 1.69 22.09 -16.45
N ALA A 241 2.75 22.89 -16.38
CA ALA A 241 2.63 24.35 -16.36
C ALA A 241 2.15 24.92 -17.71
N LEU A 242 2.59 24.34 -18.84
CA LEU A 242 2.16 24.77 -20.18
C LEU A 242 0.72 24.38 -20.53
N ILE A 243 0.22 23.23 -20.05
CA ILE A 243 -1.20 22.85 -20.26
C ILE A 243 -2.11 23.78 -19.44
N LYS A 244 -1.70 24.19 -18.23
CA LYS A 244 -2.50 25.09 -17.38
C LYS A 244 -2.47 26.57 -17.81
N VAL A 245 -1.55 26.96 -18.71
CA VAL A 245 -1.50 28.32 -19.31
C VAL A 245 -2.23 28.37 -20.66
N LYS A 246 -2.56 27.23 -21.28
CA LYS A 246 -3.31 27.20 -22.55
C LYS A 246 -4.83 27.11 -22.37
N ASP A 247 -5.29 26.80 -21.16
CA ASP A 247 -6.71 26.73 -20.77
C ASP A 247 -7.13 27.88 -19.83
N ALA A 248 -6.42 29.01 -19.84
CA ALA A 248 -6.78 30.25 -19.14
C ALA A 248 -6.87 31.43 -20.12
#